data_AF-A0A497NU41-F1
#
_entry.id   AF-A0A497NU41-F1
#
_cell.length_a   1.000
_cell.length_b   1.000
_cell.length_c   1.000
_cell.angle_alpha   90.00
_cell.angle_beta   90.00
_cell.angle_gamma   90.00
#
_symmetry.space_group_name_H-M   'P 1'
#
loop_
_entity.id
_entity.type
_entity.pdbx_description
1 polymer ?
#
loop_
_entity_poly.entity_id
_entity_poly.type
_entity_poly.pdbx_seq_one_letter_code
_entity_poly.pdbx_strand_id
1 'polypeptide(L)' 'IVEGIGGSQGGAMGDIPGVRWKVSTVNGVSLKDLVLGKKEKPLR' A
#
# COMPACT_ATOMS: atom_id res chain seq x y z
N ILE A 1 5.80 4.73 -2.35
CA ILE A 1 5.01 5.71 -1.56
C ILE A 1 4.17 4.93 -0.59
N VAL A 2 4.19 5.34 0.67
CA VAL A 2 3.49 4.69 1.78
C VAL A 2 2.47 5.70 2.31
N GLU A 3 1.23 5.28 2.46
CA GLU A 3 0.12 6.11 2.94
C GLU A 3 -0.34 5.60 4.32
N GLY A 4 -0.97 6.45 5.11
CA GLY A 4 -1.62 6.02 6.35
C GLY A 4 -2.71 4.99 6.05
N ILE A 5 -2.80 3.93 6.85
CA ILE A 5 -3.78 2.87 6.64
C ILE A 5 -5.22 3.34 6.86
N GLY A 6 -5.41 4.46 7.56
CA GLY A 6 -6.72 5.07 7.82
C GLY A 6 -7.42 4.57 9.08
N GLY A 7 -6.67 4.00 10.04
CA GLY A 7 -7.22 3.59 11.33
C GLY A 7 -7.62 4.76 12.22
N SER A 8 -8.49 4.50 13.20
CA SER A 8 -8.94 5.47 14.21
C SER A 8 -7.73 6.16 14.85
N GLN A 9 -7.70 7.50 14.82
CA GLN A 9 -6.57 8.35 15.30
C GLN A 9 -5.20 8.05 14.63
N GLY A 10 -5.16 7.61 13.37
CA GLY A 10 -3.90 7.24 12.71
C GLY A 10 -3.30 5.94 13.25
N GLY A 11 -4.10 5.17 13.98
CA GLY A 11 -3.77 3.85 14.48
C GLY A 11 -3.90 2.77 13.43
N ALA A 12 -3.95 1.53 13.90
CA ALA A 12 -4.12 0.37 13.05
C ALA A 12 -5.59 0.23 12.60
N MET A 13 -5.81 -0.27 11.39
CA MET A 13 -7.17 -0.43 10.83
C MET A 13 -7.60 -1.89 10.89
N GLY A 14 -8.74 -2.15 11.52
CA GLY A 14 -9.38 -3.47 11.58
C GLY A 14 -8.60 -4.49 12.41
N ASP A 15 -8.36 -5.66 11.82
CA ASP A 15 -7.84 -6.85 12.50
C ASP A 15 -6.32 -6.94 12.58
N ILE A 16 -5.60 -5.92 12.10
CA ILE A 16 -4.13 -5.93 12.06
C ILE A 16 -3.61 -5.02 13.18
N PRO A 17 -3.31 -5.54 14.38
CA PRO A 17 -2.74 -4.72 15.44
C PRO A 17 -1.32 -4.25 15.07
N GLY A 18 -1.03 -2.97 15.33
CA GLY A 18 0.31 -2.39 15.19
C GLY A 18 0.69 -1.88 13.80
N VAL A 19 -0.08 -2.18 12.74
CA VAL A 19 0.22 -1.70 11.38
C VAL A 19 -0.52 -0.41 11.10
N ARG A 20 0.22 0.70 10.99
CA ARG A 20 -0.33 2.05 10.77
C ARG A 20 -0.22 2.56 9.33
N TRP A 21 0.49 1.82 8.49
CA TRP A 21 0.91 2.27 7.17
C TRP A 21 0.61 1.21 6.12
N LYS A 22 0.15 1.64 4.94
CA LYS A 22 -0.06 0.78 3.77
C LYS A 22 0.77 1.28 2.59
N VAL A 23 1.20 0.38 1.73
CA VAL A 23 1.95 0.76 0.52
C VAL A 23 0.97 1.08 -0.60
N SER A 24 1.11 2.24 -1.25
CA SER A 24 0.29 2.64 -2.41
C SER A 24 1.04 2.45 -3.74
N THR A 25 2.34 2.73 -3.76
CA THR A 25 3.17 2.71 -4.97
C THR A 25 4.51 2.05 -4.70
N VAL A 26 4.95 1.16 -5.59
CA VAL A 26 6.25 0.48 -5.57
C VAL A 26 6.99 0.83 -6.85
N ASN A 27 8.22 1.36 -6.74
CA ASN A 27 9.09 1.74 -7.88
C ASN A 27 8.41 2.66 -8.92
N GLY A 28 7.53 3.57 -8.48
CA GLY A 28 6.78 4.47 -9.38
C GLY A 28 5.53 3.85 -10.02
N VAL A 29 5.22 2.59 -9.73
CA VAL A 29 4.02 1.90 -10.21
C VAL A 29 3.04 1.66 -9.07
N SER A 30 1.75 1.93 -9.33
CA SER A 30 0.66 1.68 -8.38
C SER A 30 0.56 0.19 -8.07
N LEU A 31 0.50 -0.16 -6.78
CA LEU A 31 0.31 -1.56 -6.35
C LEU A 31 -0.99 -2.16 -6.90
N LYS A 32 -2.04 -1.35 -7.03
CA LYS A 32 -3.30 -1.82 -7.61
C LYS A 32 -3.12 -2.28 -9.06
N ASP A 33 -2.33 -1.56 -9.84
CA ASP A 33 -2.06 -1.90 -11.24
C ASP A 33 -1.18 -3.15 -11.38
N LEU A 34 -0.25 -3.34 -10.42
CA LEU A 34 0.58 -4.55 -10.34
C LEU A 34 -0.28 -5.78 -9.97
N VAL A 35 -1.15 -5.67 -8.97
CA VAL A 35 -2.03 -6.77 -8.53
C VAL A 35 -3.05 -7.13 -9.62
N LEU A 36 -3.57 -6.14 -10.34
CA LEU A 36 -4.48 -6.35 -11.48
C LEU A 36 -3.75 -6.82 -12.75
N GLY A 37 -2.41 -6.90 -12.75
CA GLY A 37 -1.61 -7.30 -13.91
C GLY A 37 -1.64 -6.32 -15.09
N LYS A 38 -2.14 -5.10 -14.88
CA LYS A 38 -2.25 -4.07 -15.94
C LYS A 38 -0.92 -3.38 -16.24
N LYS A 39 0.02 -3.42 -15.29
CA LYS A 39 1.38 -2.92 -15.45
C LYS A 39 2.34 -3.95 -14.89
N GLU A 40 3.43 -4.22 -15.59
CA GLU A 40 4.52 -5.01 -15.05
C GLU A 40 5.36 -4.18 -14.09
N LYS A 41 5.92 -4.83 -13.07
CA LYS A 41 6.87 -4.19 -12.17
C LYS A 41 8.10 -3.84 -13.01
N PRO A 42 8.49 -2.55 -13.11
CA PRO A 42 9.72 -2.19 -13.79
C PRO A 42 10.87 -2.89 -13.07
N LEU A 43 11.50 -3.83 -13.77
CA LEU A 43 12.74 -4.47 -13.34
C LEU A 43 13.83 -3.41 -13.47
N ARG A 44 14.40 -3.01 -12.34
CA ARG A 44 15.63 -2.23 -12.25
C ARG A 44 16.52 -2.90 -11.22
#